data_AF-A0A7M3ZQP1-F1
#
_entry.id   AF-A0A7M3ZQP1-F1
#
_cell.length_a   1.000
_cell.length_b   1.000
_cell.length_c   1.000
_cell.angle_alpha   90.00
_cell.angle_beta   90.00
_cell.angle_gamma   90.00
#
_symmetry.space_group_name_H-M   'P 1'
#
loop_
_entity.id
_entity.type
_entity.pdbx_description
1 polymer ?
#
loop_
_entity_poly.entity_id
_entity_poly.type
_entity_poly.pdbx_seq_one_letter_code
_entity_poly.pdbx_strand_id
1 'polypeptide(L)'
;WERHELWTSHNGFSQVRLQRTHDPLDWGELSCWVEDVHALGHVAELVVVDDEFDTTVYHLSLAEPSGGHPTLASISDAKRDALVAACGRAVNVDGGFFIGHQDEWPLPTVGVPHFSGRFLRPEEHQWLLGLEAADEGLYASLMGRGLLLRPGFKYGCRWRAYEEDIEVAHAPWLIQPENEAPSTWEEVCLAVRLAEGVNKRWLCARSNVPGHSFLNIKRVG
;
A
#
# COMPACT_ATOMS: atom_id res chain seq x y z
N TRP A 1 -17.03 -23.87 -20.97
CA TRP A 1 -18.11 -23.65 -21.94
C TRP A 1 -18.11 -24.84 -22.87
N GLU A 2 -19.14 -25.67 -22.79
CA GLU A 2 -19.44 -26.59 -23.87
C GLU A 2 -20.46 -25.95 -24.81
N ARG A 3 -20.29 -26.17 -26.12
CA ARG A 3 -21.05 -25.45 -27.16
C ARG A 3 -22.56 -25.72 -27.13
N HIS A 4 -23.01 -26.65 -26.31
CA HIS A 4 -24.39 -27.13 -26.22
C HIS A 4 -25.14 -26.58 -24.99
N GLU A 5 -24.46 -25.85 -24.09
CA GLU A 5 -25.08 -25.24 -22.91
C GLU A 5 -25.62 -23.84 -23.24
N LEU A 6 -26.73 -23.44 -22.61
CA LEU A 6 -27.27 -22.09 -22.75
C LEU A 6 -26.38 -21.11 -21.98
N TRP A 7 -26.05 -19.96 -22.56
CA TRP A 7 -25.21 -18.98 -21.86
C TRP A 7 -25.84 -18.46 -20.55
N THR A 8 -27.16 -18.55 -20.41
CA THR A 8 -27.92 -18.19 -19.19
C THR A 8 -27.85 -19.24 -18.09
N SER A 9 -27.36 -20.46 -18.35
CA SER A 9 -27.18 -21.48 -17.31
C SER A 9 -25.88 -21.33 -16.52
N HIS A 10 -25.09 -20.29 -16.81
CA HIS A 10 -23.85 -19.99 -16.11
C HIS A 10 -23.92 -18.61 -15.47
N ASN A 11 -23.31 -18.46 -14.29
CA ASN A 11 -23.11 -17.15 -13.68
C ASN A 11 -22.18 -16.30 -14.57
N GLY A 12 -22.29 -14.97 -14.44
CA GLY A 12 -21.35 -14.07 -15.10
C GLY A 12 -19.91 -14.38 -14.69
N PHE A 13 -18.96 -14.13 -15.59
CA PHE A 13 -17.54 -14.32 -15.30
C PHE A 13 -16.86 -13.00 -14.91
N SER A 14 -17.12 -11.93 -15.68
CA SER A 14 -16.53 -10.61 -15.45
C SER A 14 -17.58 -9.52 -15.59
N GLN A 15 -17.29 -8.37 -14.98
CA GLN A 15 -17.98 -7.13 -15.24
C GLN A 15 -16.97 -6.13 -15.78
N VAL A 16 -17.27 -5.56 -16.95
CA VAL A 16 -16.36 -4.69 -17.69
C VAL A 16 -16.82 -3.24 -17.59
N ARG A 17 -15.90 -2.33 -17.23
CA ARG A 17 -16.09 -0.88 -17.34
C ARG A 17 -15.15 -0.30 -18.40
N LEU A 18 -15.62 0.73 -19.10
CA LEU A 18 -14.86 1.48 -20.09
C LEU A 18 -14.62 2.89 -19.56
N GLN A 19 -13.39 3.39 -19.67
CA GLN A 19 -13.01 4.75 -19.28
C GLN A 19 -12.06 5.35 -20.32
N ARG A 20 -12.01 6.67 -20.43
CA ARG A 20 -10.95 7.39 -21.15
C ARG A 20 -9.87 7.85 -20.17
N THR A 21 -8.67 8.07 -20.69
CA THR A 21 -7.51 8.59 -19.93
C THR A 21 -7.83 9.85 -19.11
N HIS A 22 -8.64 10.76 -19.68
CA HIS A 22 -9.01 12.04 -19.07
C HIS A 22 -10.22 11.98 -18.15
N ASP A 23 -10.90 10.83 -18.04
CA ASP A 23 -12.08 10.72 -17.17
C ASP A 23 -11.65 10.86 -15.70
N PRO A 24 -12.42 11.61 -14.89
CA PRO A 24 -12.09 11.82 -13.48
C PRO A 24 -12.25 10.52 -12.70
N LEU A 25 -11.45 10.38 -11.66
CA LEU A 25 -11.43 9.20 -10.81
C LEU A 25 -12.12 9.46 -9.47
N ASP A 26 -13.07 8.60 -9.13
CA ASP A 26 -13.66 8.51 -7.79
C ASP A 26 -13.24 7.18 -7.17
N TRP A 27 -12.25 7.23 -6.26
CA TRP A 27 -11.71 6.04 -5.60
C TRP A 27 -12.73 5.35 -4.70
N GLY A 28 -13.66 6.11 -4.11
CA GLY A 28 -14.73 5.59 -3.27
C GLY A 28 -15.70 4.76 -4.09
N GLU A 29 -16.21 5.33 -5.18
CA GLU A 29 -17.09 4.65 -6.13
C GLU A 29 -16.42 3.41 -6.74
N LEU A 30 -15.17 3.56 -7.19
CA LEU A 30 -14.44 2.47 -7.82
C LEU A 30 -14.25 1.29 -6.87
N SER A 31 -13.91 1.56 -5.61
CA SER A 31 -13.72 0.53 -4.59
C SER A 31 -15.04 -0.19 -4.28
N CYS A 32 -16.14 0.54 -4.13
CA CYS A 32 -17.47 -0.05 -3.92
C CYS A 32 -17.86 -0.95 -5.10
N TRP A 33 -17.63 -0.51 -6.33
CA TRP A 33 -17.90 -1.35 -7.50
C TRP A 33 -17.05 -2.62 -7.50
N VAL A 34 -15.75 -2.52 -7.20
CA VAL A 34 -14.87 -3.69 -7.13
C VAL A 34 -15.34 -4.67 -6.06
N GLU A 35 -15.74 -4.17 -4.88
CA GLU A 35 -16.33 -4.97 -3.80
C GLU A 35 -17.59 -5.71 -4.27
N ASP A 36 -18.53 -5.01 -4.90
CA ASP A 36 -19.78 -5.60 -5.42
C ASP A 36 -19.53 -6.68 -6.48
N VAL A 37 -18.57 -6.43 -7.39
CA VAL A 37 -18.19 -7.39 -8.43
C VAL A 37 -17.60 -8.65 -7.82
N HIS A 38 -16.71 -8.52 -6.83
CA HIS A 38 -16.10 -9.66 -6.15
C HIS A 38 -17.10 -10.42 -5.29
N ALA A 39 -18.07 -9.74 -4.67
CA ALA A 39 -19.15 -10.37 -3.90
C ALA A 39 -20.01 -11.31 -4.76
N LEU A 40 -20.10 -11.04 -6.07
CA LEU A 40 -20.76 -11.90 -7.05
C LEU A 40 -19.85 -13.01 -7.61
N GLY A 41 -18.58 -13.06 -7.19
CA GLY A 41 -17.57 -13.99 -7.72
C GLY A 41 -17.13 -13.68 -9.14
N HIS A 42 -17.36 -12.45 -9.61
CA HIS A 42 -16.96 -12.00 -10.94
C HIS A 42 -15.58 -11.31 -10.90
N VAL A 43 -14.93 -11.20 -12.07
CA VAL A 43 -13.72 -10.39 -12.26
C VAL A 43 -14.09 -8.95 -12.56
N ALA A 44 -13.53 -8.00 -11.81
CA ALA A 44 -13.64 -6.57 -12.10
C ALA A 44 -12.63 -6.18 -13.17
N GLU A 45 -13.11 -5.98 -14.39
CA GLU A 45 -12.28 -5.65 -15.56
C GLU A 45 -12.52 -4.21 -16.00
N LEU A 46 -11.44 -3.49 -16.22
CA LEU A 46 -11.48 -2.11 -16.66
C LEU A 46 -10.68 -1.95 -17.94
N VAL A 47 -11.28 -1.33 -18.94
CA VAL A 47 -10.65 -0.99 -20.20
C VAL A 47 -10.48 0.52 -20.26
N VAL A 48 -9.24 0.97 -20.31
CA VAL A 48 -8.91 2.39 -20.52
C VAL A 48 -8.55 2.60 -21.98
N VAL A 49 -9.22 3.57 -22.61
CA VAL A 49 -9.00 3.98 -24.01
C VAL A 49 -8.21 5.29 -24.01
N ASP A 50 -7.10 5.33 -24.73
CA ASP A 50 -6.29 6.54 -24.88
C ASP A 50 -6.71 7.42 -26.07
N ASP A 51 -5.97 8.51 -26.29
CA ASP A 51 -6.24 9.49 -27.35
C ASP A 51 -5.91 8.95 -28.76
N GLU A 52 -5.19 7.84 -28.88
CA GLU A 52 -4.94 7.11 -30.12
C GLU A 52 -5.95 5.97 -30.35
N PHE A 53 -6.95 5.84 -29.47
CA PHE A 53 -7.93 4.75 -29.41
C PHE A 53 -7.32 3.37 -29.11
N ASP A 54 -6.08 3.34 -28.62
CA ASP A 54 -5.48 2.12 -28.10
C ASP A 54 -6.11 1.79 -26.73
N THR A 55 -6.19 0.50 -26.46
CA THR A 55 -6.87 -0.02 -25.27
C THR A 55 -5.88 -0.69 -24.34
N THR A 56 -6.00 -0.40 -23.04
CA THR A 56 -5.30 -1.13 -22.00
C THR A 56 -6.31 -1.72 -21.03
N VAL A 57 -6.18 -3.03 -20.79
CA VAL A 57 -7.07 -3.78 -19.88
C VAL A 57 -6.41 -3.94 -18.52
N TYR A 58 -7.19 -3.73 -17.47
CA TYR A 58 -6.79 -3.92 -16.08
C TYR A 58 -7.76 -4.85 -15.36
N HIS A 59 -7.23 -5.68 -14.47
CA HIS A 59 -7.99 -6.38 -13.44
C HIS A 59 -7.83 -5.64 -12.12
N LEU A 60 -8.97 -5.32 -11.52
CA LEU A 60 -9.05 -4.67 -10.23
C LEU A 60 -9.40 -5.71 -9.18
N SER A 61 -8.81 -5.60 -7.99
CA SER A 61 -9.01 -6.54 -6.88
C SER A 61 -8.70 -5.85 -5.56
N LEU A 62 -9.27 -6.38 -4.47
CA LEU A 62 -8.81 -6.01 -3.14
C LEU A 62 -7.58 -6.85 -2.76
N ALA A 63 -6.58 -6.19 -2.21
CA ALA A 63 -5.37 -6.82 -1.69
C ALA A 63 -5.33 -6.75 -0.16
N GLU A 64 -4.67 -7.74 0.44
CA GLU A 64 -4.39 -7.78 1.87
C GLU A 64 -2.88 -7.81 2.09
N PRO A 65 -2.18 -6.66 1.98
CA PRO A 65 -0.75 -6.62 2.22
C PRO A 65 -0.48 -6.99 3.69
N SER A 66 0.33 -8.02 3.90
CA SER A 66 0.70 -8.52 5.22
C SER A 66 2.11 -9.11 5.18
N GLY A 67 2.83 -9.04 6.30
CA GLY A 67 4.20 -9.51 6.40
C GLY A 67 4.50 -10.19 7.73
N GLY A 68 5.69 -10.78 7.81
CA GLY A 68 6.14 -11.56 8.97
C GLY A 68 6.94 -10.77 10.01
N HIS A 69 7.06 -9.45 9.86
CA HIS A 69 7.93 -8.65 10.72
C HIS A 69 7.36 -8.45 12.13
N PRO A 70 8.22 -8.35 13.16
CA PRO A 70 7.79 -7.98 14.50
C PRO A 70 7.03 -6.65 14.52
N THR A 71 5.87 -6.64 15.19
CA THR A 71 5.02 -5.47 15.36
C THR A 71 5.14 -4.91 16.78
N LEU A 72 4.62 -3.70 17.03
CA LEU A 72 4.53 -3.15 18.39
C LEU A 72 3.77 -4.06 19.36
N ALA A 73 2.81 -4.86 18.88
CA ALA A 73 2.07 -5.81 19.69
C ALA A 73 2.90 -7.05 20.05
N SER A 74 3.94 -7.37 19.26
CA SER A 74 4.79 -8.55 19.47
C SER A 74 5.92 -8.32 20.49
N ILE A 75 6.20 -7.07 20.88
CA ILE A 75 7.23 -6.73 21.86
C ILE A 75 6.63 -6.57 23.27
N SER A 76 7.42 -6.84 24.30
CA SER A 76 6.98 -6.68 25.70
C SER A 76 6.73 -5.22 26.05
N ASP A 77 5.84 -4.98 27.02
CA ASP A 77 5.51 -3.63 27.49
C ASP A 77 6.76 -2.88 27.96
N ALA A 78 7.68 -3.55 28.68
CA ALA A 78 8.95 -2.96 29.09
C ALA A 78 9.82 -2.49 27.90
N LYS A 79 9.86 -3.26 26.80
CA LYS A 79 10.58 -2.86 25.57
C LYS A 79 9.88 -1.70 24.88
N ARG A 80 8.54 -1.68 24.88
CA ARG A 80 7.74 -0.60 24.32
C ARG A 80 7.96 0.72 25.09
N ASP A 81 7.90 0.68 26.41
CA ASP A 81 8.13 1.84 27.27
C ASP A 81 9.55 2.40 27.11
N ALA A 82 10.55 1.52 27.01
CA ALA A 82 11.92 1.92 26.74
C ALA A 82 12.06 2.62 25.37
N LEU A 83 11.37 2.11 24.34
CA LEU A 83 11.37 2.68 23.00
C LEU A 83 10.72 4.08 22.97
N VAL A 84 9.56 4.23 23.61
CA VAL A 84 8.88 5.53 23.75
C VAL A 84 9.76 6.53 24.51
N ALA A 85 10.36 6.10 25.62
CA ALA A 85 11.27 6.94 26.39
C ALA A 85 12.51 7.35 25.59
N ALA A 86 13.05 6.47 24.73
CA ALA A 86 14.14 6.79 23.83
C ALA A 86 13.71 7.79 22.74
N CYS A 87 12.51 7.64 22.17
CA CYS A 87 11.94 8.60 21.21
C CYS A 87 11.74 9.99 21.83
N GLY A 88 11.36 10.05 23.11
CA GLY A 88 11.24 11.32 23.85
C GLY A 88 12.57 12.03 24.12
N ARG A 89 13.70 11.31 24.04
CA ARG A 89 15.07 11.87 24.13
C ARG A 89 15.75 12.00 22.77
N ALA A 90 15.02 11.78 21.68
CA ALA A 90 15.60 11.82 20.34
C ALA A 90 16.12 13.22 20.00
N VAL A 91 17.25 13.27 19.29
CA VAL A 91 17.83 14.53 18.80
C VAL A 91 17.19 14.85 17.45
N ASN A 92 16.60 16.03 17.32
CA ASN A 92 16.12 16.51 16.04
C ASN A 92 17.30 16.75 15.10
N VAL A 93 17.23 16.18 13.91
CA VAL A 93 18.22 16.31 12.84
C VAL A 93 17.50 16.63 11.54
N ASP A 94 18.24 17.05 10.52
CA ASP A 94 17.61 17.37 9.23
C ASP A 94 16.83 16.16 8.68
N GLY A 95 15.55 16.38 8.41
CA GLY A 95 14.62 15.37 7.90
C GLY A 95 14.16 14.29 8.90
N GLY A 96 14.50 14.34 10.20
CA GLY A 96 14.03 13.32 11.14
C GLY A 96 14.60 13.39 12.56
N PHE A 97 14.72 12.23 13.19
CA PHE A 97 15.07 12.10 14.61
C PHE A 97 16.16 11.05 14.80
N PHE A 98 17.24 11.40 15.48
CA PHE A 98 18.29 10.47 15.85
C PHE A 98 18.09 9.95 17.27
N ILE A 99 18.10 8.63 17.43
CA ILE A 99 18.01 7.96 18.72
C ILE A 99 19.32 7.20 18.96
N GLY A 100 20.04 7.59 20.01
CA GLY A 100 21.14 6.77 20.53
C GLY A 100 20.58 5.53 21.20
N HIS A 101 21.04 4.35 20.80
CA HIS A 101 20.56 3.08 21.34
C HIS A 101 21.74 2.11 21.45
N GLN A 102 22.02 1.62 22.65
CA GLN A 102 23.15 0.72 22.91
C GLN A 102 22.76 -0.76 22.95
N ASP A 103 21.49 -1.06 23.24
CA ASP A 103 20.97 -2.42 23.31
C ASP A 103 20.48 -2.91 21.94
N GLU A 104 19.96 -4.13 21.88
CA GLU A 104 19.28 -4.63 20.68
C GLU A 104 18.02 -3.78 20.40
N TRP A 105 17.84 -3.36 19.14
CA TRP A 105 16.69 -2.56 18.75
C TRP A 105 15.45 -3.45 18.56
N PRO A 106 14.34 -3.20 19.27
CA PRO A 106 13.23 -4.14 19.36
C PRO A 106 12.38 -4.26 18.09
N LEU A 107 12.44 -3.28 17.17
CA LEU A 107 11.65 -3.24 15.93
C LEU A 107 12.55 -3.02 14.72
N PRO A 108 13.20 -4.07 14.18
CA PRO A 108 14.20 -3.94 13.10
C PRO A 108 13.70 -3.18 11.86
N THR A 109 12.38 -3.25 11.58
CA THR A 109 11.70 -2.58 10.47
C THR A 109 11.61 -1.06 10.61
N VAL A 110 11.76 -0.54 11.83
CA VAL A 110 11.55 0.86 12.16
C VAL A 110 12.89 1.58 12.24
N GLY A 111 13.00 2.69 11.51
CA GLY A 111 14.22 3.45 11.38
C GLY A 111 15.28 2.79 10.53
N VAL A 112 16.40 3.50 10.38
CA VAL A 112 17.59 3.03 9.69
C VAL A 112 18.77 3.06 10.68
N PRO A 113 19.55 1.97 10.81
CA PRO A 113 20.79 2.00 11.59
C PRO A 113 21.72 3.13 11.14
N HIS A 114 22.18 3.93 12.08
CA HIS A 114 23.06 5.07 11.81
C HIS A 114 24.05 5.25 12.96
N PHE A 115 25.34 5.01 12.72
CA PHE A 115 26.38 5.01 13.75
C PHE A 115 25.99 4.18 15.00
N SER A 116 26.05 4.78 16.20
CA SER A 116 25.71 4.18 17.49
C SER A 116 24.22 4.26 17.84
N GLY A 117 23.37 4.40 16.82
CA GLY A 117 21.94 4.61 17.02
C GLY A 117 21.13 4.33 15.77
N ARG A 118 19.96 4.97 15.70
CA ARG A 118 19.05 4.86 14.57
C ARG A 118 18.48 6.21 14.21
N PHE A 119 18.33 6.43 12.90
CA PHE A 119 17.58 7.53 12.36
C PHE A 119 16.13 7.09 12.15
N LEU A 120 15.18 7.86 12.69
CA LEU A 120 13.76 7.72 12.45
C LEU A 120 13.26 8.86 11.55
N ARG A 121 12.41 8.52 10.59
CA ARG A 121 11.62 9.49 9.84
C ARG A 121 10.55 10.12 10.75
N PRO A 122 9.99 11.28 10.37
CA PRO A 122 8.93 11.93 11.15
C PRO A 122 7.73 11.03 11.41
N GLU A 123 7.25 10.32 10.39
CA GLU A 123 6.15 9.35 10.48
C GLU A 123 6.43 8.20 11.47
N GLU A 124 7.66 7.66 11.47
CA GLU A 124 8.09 6.59 12.39
C GLU A 124 8.13 7.09 13.84
N HIS A 125 8.69 8.28 14.05
CA HIS A 125 8.81 8.88 15.38
C HIS A 125 7.44 9.24 15.97
N GLN A 126 6.56 9.85 15.18
CA GLN A 126 5.19 10.17 15.57
C GLN A 126 4.39 8.93 15.93
N TRP A 127 4.47 7.89 15.09
CA TRP A 127 3.79 6.61 15.33
C TRP A 127 4.28 5.93 16.61
N LEU A 128 5.60 5.89 16.86
CA LEU A 128 6.15 5.31 18.08
C LEU A 128 5.72 6.05 19.35
N LEU A 129 5.53 7.36 19.27
CA LEU A 129 5.03 8.18 20.39
C LEU A 129 3.50 8.11 20.56
N GLY A 130 2.79 7.40 19.67
CA GLY A 130 1.32 7.34 19.69
C GLY A 130 0.67 8.69 19.40
N LEU A 131 1.36 9.58 18.69
CA LEU A 131 0.81 10.88 18.29
C LEU A 131 -0.21 10.68 17.16
N GLU A 132 -1.19 11.58 17.05
CA GLU A 132 -2.19 11.53 16.00
C GLU A 132 -1.53 11.51 14.62
N ALA A 133 -1.94 10.52 13.81
CA ALA A 133 -1.38 10.31 12.49
C ALA A 133 -2.15 11.15 11.47
N ALA A 134 -1.43 11.92 10.65
CA ALA A 134 -2.01 12.74 9.58
C ALA A 134 -2.66 11.90 8.46
N ASP A 135 -2.42 10.59 8.44
CA ASP A 135 -2.88 9.64 7.42
C ASP A 135 -4.02 8.73 7.91
N GLU A 136 -4.81 9.20 8.88
CA GLU A 136 -5.94 8.45 9.46
C GLU A 136 -5.51 7.06 9.99
N GLY A 137 -4.27 6.95 10.47
CA GLY A 137 -3.71 5.72 11.04
C GLY A 137 -3.30 4.67 10.01
N LEU A 138 -3.21 5.02 8.73
CA LEU A 138 -2.80 4.10 7.66
C LEU A 138 -1.39 3.53 7.91
N TYR A 139 -0.42 4.37 8.28
CA TYR A 139 0.92 3.93 8.63
C TYR A 139 0.89 2.92 9.78
N ALA A 140 0.13 3.21 10.83
CA ALA A 140 -0.01 2.32 11.98
C ALA A 140 -0.66 0.97 11.59
N SER A 141 -1.67 1.00 10.72
CA SER A 141 -2.33 -0.19 10.18
C SER A 141 -1.35 -1.08 9.38
N LEU A 142 -0.57 -0.48 8.49
CA LEU A 142 0.45 -1.18 7.71
C LEU A 142 1.56 -1.77 8.58
N MET A 143 2.07 -1.03 9.56
CA MET A 143 3.04 -1.55 10.52
C MET A 143 2.45 -2.66 11.39
N GLY A 144 1.17 -2.56 11.75
CA GLY A 144 0.42 -3.58 12.47
C GLY A 144 0.20 -4.87 11.66
N ARG A 145 0.19 -4.77 10.33
CA ARG A 145 0.16 -5.91 9.38
C ARG A 145 1.52 -6.58 9.21
N GLY A 146 2.54 -6.20 9.99
CA GLY A 146 3.87 -6.82 9.95
C GLY A 146 4.67 -6.46 8.69
N LEU A 147 4.37 -5.32 8.07
CA LEU A 147 5.11 -4.84 6.90
C LEU A 147 6.31 -4.00 7.29
N LEU A 148 7.37 -4.10 6.50
CA LEU A 148 8.48 -3.16 6.52
C LEU A 148 8.20 -2.06 5.49
N LEU A 149 8.00 -0.81 5.94
CA LEU A 149 7.75 0.34 5.08
C LEU A 149 9.01 1.16 4.84
N ARG A 150 9.34 1.43 3.57
CA ARG A 150 10.38 2.40 3.19
C ARG A 150 9.80 3.48 2.27
N PRO A 151 10.47 4.65 2.14
CA PRO A 151 10.03 5.66 1.20
C PRO A 151 9.94 5.10 -0.22
N GLY A 152 8.82 5.39 -0.88
CA GLY A 152 8.53 4.97 -2.25
C GLY A 152 9.05 5.93 -3.32
N PHE A 153 9.82 6.96 -2.94
CA PHE A 153 10.30 8.04 -3.82
C PHE A 153 10.85 7.57 -5.18
N LYS A 154 11.64 6.49 -5.19
CA LYS A 154 12.23 5.93 -6.42
C LYS A 154 11.19 5.38 -7.42
N TYR A 155 9.95 5.20 -6.97
CA TYR A 155 8.85 4.58 -7.70
C TYR A 155 7.61 5.48 -7.75
N GLY A 156 7.73 6.78 -7.46
CA GLY A 156 6.60 7.71 -7.57
C GLY A 156 5.41 7.36 -6.67
N CYS A 157 5.65 6.76 -5.52
CA CYS A 157 4.62 6.44 -4.53
C CYS A 157 5.07 6.81 -3.11
N ARG A 158 4.13 6.83 -2.16
CA ARG A 158 4.41 7.13 -0.76
C ARG A 158 5.32 6.09 -0.12
N TRP A 159 4.93 4.82 -0.17
CA TRP A 159 5.67 3.73 0.46
C TRP A 159 5.90 2.59 -0.49
N ARG A 160 7.06 1.97 -0.34
CA ARG A 160 7.29 0.59 -0.78
C ARG A 160 7.25 -0.30 0.46
N ALA A 161 6.45 -1.36 0.41
CA ALA A 161 6.26 -2.27 1.54
C ALA A 161 6.84 -3.65 1.23
N TYR A 162 7.47 -4.25 2.24
CA TYR A 162 8.07 -5.58 2.16
C TYR A 162 7.39 -6.50 3.18
N GLU A 163 7.04 -7.70 2.73
CA GLU A 163 6.46 -8.75 3.57
C GLU A 163 7.54 -9.50 4.36
N GLU A 164 8.73 -9.61 3.77
CA GLU A 164 9.94 -10.25 4.31
C GLU A 164 11.09 -9.25 4.39
N ASP A 165 12.28 -9.72 4.81
CA ASP A 165 13.50 -8.91 4.81
C ASP A 165 13.90 -8.47 3.41
N ILE A 166 14.46 -7.26 3.33
CA ILE A 166 14.86 -6.60 2.06
C ILE A 166 15.88 -7.45 1.28
N GLU A 167 16.68 -8.26 1.99
CA GLU A 167 17.74 -9.11 1.42
C GLU A 167 17.20 -10.41 0.81
N VAL A 168 15.97 -10.81 1.18
CA VAL A 168 15.36 -12.10 0.79
C VAL A 168 14.39 -11.93 -0.37
N ALA A 169 13.59 -10.86 -0.36
CA ALA A 169 12.56 -10.62 -1.38
C ALA A 169 12.48 -9.15 -1.83
N HIS A 170 12.19 -8.95 -3.12
CA HIS A 170 11.82 -7.63 -3.63
C HIS A 170 10.49 -7.18 -3.04
N ALA A 171 10.38 -5.91 -2.60
CA ALA A 171 9.12 -5.32 -2.11
C ALA A 171 7.98 -5.63 -3.09
N PRO A 172 6.94 -6.39 -2.69
CA PRO A 172 5.84 -6.71 -3.58
C PRO A 172 4.88 -5.54 -3.78
N TRP A 173 4.89 -4.54 -2.90
CA TRP A 173 3.88 -3.48 -2.86
C TRP A 173 4.47 -2.08 -3.02
N LEU A 174 3.87 -1.29 -3.90
CA LEU A 174 3.95 0.17 -3.93
C LEU A 174 2.61 0.70 -3.46
N ILE A 175 2.59 1.45 -2.36
CA ILE A 175 1.38 1.87 -1.66
C ILE A 175 1.26 3.40 -1.76
N GLN A 176 0.11 3.86 -2.25
CA GLN A 176 -0.26 5.26 -2.36
C GLN A 176 -1.52 5.54 -1.53
N PRO A 177 -1.48 6.42 -0.53
CA PRO A 177 -2.68 6.91 0.15
C PRO A 177 -3.66 7.53 -0.84
N GLU A 178 -4.97 7.28 -0.67
CA GLU A 178 -6.02 7.81 -1.56
C GLU A 178 -5.97 9.34 -1.71
N ASN A 179 -5.68 10.06 -0.62
CA ASN A 179 -5.57 11.53 -0.64
C ASN A 179 -4.34 12.07 -1.41
N GLU A 180 -3.38 11.20 -1.73
CA GLU A 180 -2.23 11.50 -2.57
C GLU A 180 -2.29 10.72 -3.90
N ALA A 181 -3.38 10.00 -4.19
CA ALA A 181 -3.50 9.10 -5.33
C ALA A 181 -3.87 9.85 -6.63
N PRO A 182 -3.65 9.23 -7.81
CA PRO A 182 -4.11 9.72 -9.09
C PRO A 182 -5.56 10.24 -9.09
N SER A 183 -5.81 11.28 -9.88
CA SER A 183 -7.13 11.89 -10.08
C SER A 183 -7.74 11.58 -11.46
N THR A 184 -6.95 11.01 -12.37
CA THR A 184 -7.36 10.59 -13.72
C THR A 184 -6.85 9.18 -14.05
N TRP A 185 -7.43 8.56 -15.08
CA TRP A 185 -6.98 7.25 -15.56
C TRP A 185 -5.60 7.29 -16.22
N GLU A 186 -5.20 8.41 -16.83
CA GLU A 186 -3.84 8.61 -17.34
C GLU A 186 -2.80 8.43 -16.22
N GLU A 187 -3.00 9.11 -15.09
CA GLU A 187 -2.11 9.04 -13.92
C GLU A 187 -2.08 7.62 -13.32
N VAL A 188 -3.23 6.93 -13.28
CA VAL A 188 -3.28 5.50 -12.87
C VAL A 188 -2.47 4.63 -13.83
N CYS A 189 -2.63 4.82 -15.15
CA CYS A 189 -1.88 4.04 -16.14
C CYS A 189 -0.37 4.22 -15.98
N LEU A 190 0.09 5.45 -15.72
CA LEU A 190 1.51 5.73 -15.45
C LEU A 190 2.00 5.03 -14.17
N ALA A 191 1.23 5.10 -13.08
CA ALA A 191 1.57 4.47 -11.81
C ALA A 191 1.65 2.94 -11.91
N VAL A 192 0.64 2.31 -12.53
CA VAL A 192 0.60 0.85 -12.73
C VAL A 192 1.73 0.41 -13.66
N ARG A 193 1.96 1.11 -14.77
CA ARG A 193 3.04 0.79 -15.70
C ARG A 193 4.42 0.88 -15.05
N LEU A 194 4.65 1.87 -14.20
CA LEU A 194 5.89 2.00 -13.44
C LEU A 194 6.08 0.81 -12.49
N ALA A 195 5.03 0.43 -11.75
CA ALA A 195 5.06 -0.70 -10.84
C ALA A 195 5.37 -2.02 -11.55
N GLU A 196 4.72 -2.27 -12.68
CA GLU A 196 4.96 -3.46 -13.52
C GLU A 196 6.38 -3.51 -14.07
N GLY A 197 6.91 -2.36 -14.52
CA GLY A 197 8.29 -2.26 -15.01
C GLY A 197 9.36 -2.63 -13.97
N VAL A 198 9.02 -2.60 -12.67
CA VAL A 198 9.89 -3.02 -11.58
C VAL A 198 9.39 -4.28 -10.85
N ASN A 199 8.46 -5.01 -11.48
CA ASN A 199 7.83 -6.23 -10.97
C ASN A 199 7.23 -6.07 -9.57
N LYS A 200 6.38 -5.04 -9.40
CA LYS A 200 5.67 -4.72 -8.15
C LYS A 200 4.20 -4.50 -8.43
N ARG A 201 3.37 -4.68 -7.40
CA ARG A 201 1.94 -4.36 -7.43
C ARG A 201 1.72 -2.96 -6.85
N TRP A 202 0.96 -2.15 -7.56
CA TRP A 202 0.57 -0.82 -7.10
C TRP A 202 -0.78 -0.90 -6.38
N LEU A 203 -0.83 -0.32 -5.18
CA LEU A 203 -2.00 -0.32 -4.30
C LEU A 203 -2.42 1.11 -3.99
N CYS A 204 -3.68 1.44 -4.24
CA CYS A 204 -4.32 2.60 -3.65
C CYS A 204 -4.85 2.22 -2.25
N ALA A 205 -4.44 2.96 -1.22
CA ALA A 205 -4.80 2.70 0.16
C ALA A 205 -5.84 3.72 0.64
N ARG A 206 -7.05 3.23 0.87
CA ARG A 206 -8.15 4.01 1.42
C ARG A 206 -8.15 3.93 2.94
N SER A 207 -8.05 5.09 3.58
CA SER A 207 -7.87 5.21 5.03
C SER A 207 -9.12 5.54 5.82
N ASN A 208 -10.16 6.02 5.15
CA ASN A 208 -11.43 6.44 5.75
C ASN A 208 -12.41 5.28 6.01
N VAL A 209 -11.99 4.03 5.82
CA VAL A 209 -12.81 2.82 6.04
C VAL A 209 -12.26 1.96 7.18
N PRO A 210 -13.13 1.23 7.91
CA PRO A 210 -12.68 0.31 8.97
C PRO A 210 -11.65 -0.70 8.45
N GLY A 211 -10.48 -0.75 9.10
CA GLY A 211 -9.41 -1.70 8.79
C GLY A 211 -8.51 -1.31 7.61
N HIS A 212 -8.79 -0.19 6.94
CA HIS A 212 -8.15 0.27 5.70
C HIS A 212 -8.35 -0.73 4.54
N SER A 213 -8.64 -0.24 3.33
CA SER A 213 -8.78 -1.10 2.14
C SER A 213 -7.71 -0.77 1.10
N PHE A 214 -7.20 -1.81 0.44
CA PHE A 214 -6.11 -1.67 -0.54
C PHE A 214 -6.58 -2.13 -1.91
N LEU A 215 -6.88 -1.19 -2.78
CA LEU A 215 -7.29 -1.48 -4.16
C LEU A 215 -6.04 -1.73 -5.01
N ASN A 216 -5.95 -2.94 -5.56
CA ASN A 216 -4.92 -3.35 -6.49
C ASN A 216 -5.42 -3.21 -7.93
N ILE A 217 -4.64 -2.54 -8.77
CA ILE A 217 -4.90 -2.40 -10.20
C ILE A 217 -3.73 -3.04 -10.93
N LYS A 218 -4.01 -4.10 -11.70
CA LYS A 218 -3.00 -4.87 -12.43
C LYS A 218 -3.33 -4.89 -13.91
N ARG A 219 -2.36 -4.60 -14.78
CA ARG A 219 -2.57 -4.70 -16.22
C ARG A 219 -2.69 -6.17 -16.61
N VAL A 220 -3.54 -6.42 -17.60
CA VAL A 220 -3.71 -7.72 -18.25
C VAL A 220 -3.07 -7.64 -19.62
N GLY A 221 -2.18 -8.58 -19.90
CA GLY A 221 -1.45 -8.72 -21.16
C GLY A 221 -1.14 -10.17 -21.46
#